data_AF-A0A937FEY5-F1
#
_entry.id   AF-A0A937FEY5-F1
#
_cell.length_a   1.000
_cell.length_b   1.000
_cell.length_c   1.000
_cell.angle_alpha   90.00
_cell.angle_beta   90.00
_cell.angle_gamma   90.00
#
_symmetry.space_group_name_H-M   'P 1'
#
loop_
_entity.id
_entity.type
_entity.pdbx_description
1 polymer ?
#
loop_
_entity_poly.entity_id
_entity_poly.type
_entity_poly.pdbx_seq_one_letter_code
_entity_poly.pdbx_strand_id
1 'polypeptide(L)' 'MTNKLRVTKKQMARLGLKKNESGDYEYIDPEEKNRSKYNPVRKESK' A
#
# COMPACT_ATOMS: atom_id res chain seq x y z
N MET A 1 5.33 23.10 6.20
CA MET A 1 6.11 21.85 6.10
C MET A 1 5.38 20.86 5.21
N THR A 2 5.88 20.61 4.00
CA THR A 2 5.39 19.51 3.15
C THR A 2 5.71 18.18 3.82
N ASN A 3 4.70 17.31 3.98
CA ASN A 3 4.84 16.02 4.67
C ASN A 3 5.80 15.09 3.91
N LYS A 4 7.11 15.20 4.18
CA LYS A 4 8.20 14.43 3.54
C LYS A 4 7.96 12.92 3.64
N LEU A 5 7.40 12.47 4.76
CA LEU A 5 7.02 11.07 5.02
C LEU A 5 5.96 10.54 4.05
N ARG A 6 5.04 11.40 3.58
CA ARG A 6 4.00 10.99 2.60
C ARG A 6 4.58 10.85 1.21
N VAL A 7 5.62 11.61 0.89
CA VAL A 7 6.32 11.56 -0.40
C VAL A 7 7.15 10.29 -0.52
N THR A 8 7.90 9.95 0.52
CA THR A 8 8.74 8.75 0.53
C THR A 8 7.92 7.46 0.45
N LYS A 9 6.80 7.36 1.20
CA LYS A 9 5.87 6.21 1.08
C LYS A 9 5.35 6.01 -0.34
N LYS A 10 4.98 7.10 -1.04
CA LYS A 10 4.52 7.03 -2.44
C LYS A 10 5.63 6.63 -3.42
N GLN A 11 6.86 7.09 -3.19
CA GLN A 11 8.01 6.73 -4.00
C GLN A 11 8.35 5.24 -3.85
N MET A 12 8.37 4.71 -2.62
CA MET A 12 8.66 3.30 -2.37
C MET A 12 7.56 2.39 -2.94
N ALA A 13 6.29 2.76 -2.81
CA ALA A 13 5.20 2.01 -3.43
C ALA A 13 5.29 1.96 -4.97
N ARG A 14 5.77 3.03 -5.63
CA ARG A 14 6.03 3.03 -7.08
C ARG A 14 7.15 2.08 -7.49
N LEU A 15 8.12 1.86 -6.61
CA LEU A 15 9.20 0.89 -6.78
C LEU A 15 8.77 -0.54 -6.42
N GLY A 16 7.50 -0.75 -6.07
CA GLY A 16 7.00 -2.04 -5.65
C GLY A 16 7.50 -2.45 -4.26
N LEU A 17 7.86 -1.48 -3.41
CA LEU A 17 8.33 -1.73 -2.05
C LEU A 17 7.25 -1.35 -1.02
N LYS A 18 7.06 -2.19 0.00
CA LYS A 18 6.15 -1.99 1.13
C LYS A 18 6.93 -2.00 2.43
N LYS A 19 6.49 -1.19 3.39
CA LYS A 19 7.07 -1.16 4.72
C LYS A 19 6.57 -2.37 5.53
N ASN A 20 7.48 -3.18 6.06
CA ASN A 20 7.16 -4.30 6.93
C ASN A 20 6.90 -3.83 8.38
N GLU A 21 6.52 -4.76 9.27
CA GLU A 21 6.25 -4.47 10.68
C GLU A 21 7.52 -4.03 11.44
N SER A 22 8.68 -4.52 11.03
CA SER A 22 10.00 -4.15 11.56
C SER A 22 10.46 -2.75 11.14
N GLY A 23 9.82 -2.17 10.11
CA GLY A 23 10.09 -0.83 9.62
C GLY A 23 11.01 -0.74 8.39
N ASP A 24 11.45 -1.87 7.85
CA ASP A 24 12.23 -1.97 6.61
C ASP A 24 11.32 -2.01 5.38
N TYR A 25 11.91 -1.87 4.19
CA TYR A 25 11.21 -1.97 2.91
C TYR A 25 11.48 -3.30 2.23
N GLU A 26 10.41 -4.04 1.94
CA GLU A 26 10.45 -5.32 1.25
C GLU A 26 9.69 -5.22 -0.07
N TYR A 27 10.07 -6.06 -1.04
CA TYR A 27 9.35 -6.15 -2.30
C TYR A 27 7.94 -6.67 -2.07
N ILE A 28 6.97 -6.03 -2.71
CA ILE A 28 5.60 -6.51 -2.79
C ILE A 28 5.64 -7.75 -3.65
N ASP A 29 5.41 -8.90 -3.01
CA ASP A 29 5.24 -10.15 -3.71
C ASP A 29 4.03 -10.03 -4.67
N PRO A 30 4.21 -10.25 -5.99
CA PRO A 30 3.10 -10.23 -6.94
C PRO A 30 2.01 -11.24 -6.61
N GLU A 31 2.30 -12.31 -5.86
CA GLU A 31 1.29 -13.26 -5.36
C GLU A 31 0.42 -12.65 -4.25
N GLU A 32 0.96 -11.75 -3.44
CA GLU A 32 0.24 -11.04 -2.38
C GLU A 32 -0.62 -9.89 -2.94
N LYS A 33 -0.24 -9.33 -4.09
CA LYS A 33 -0.99 -8.27 -4.79
C LYS A 33 -2.43 -8.67 -5.12
N ASN A 34 -2.67 -9.96 -5.36
CA ASN A 34 -4.01 -10.52 -5.60
C ASN A 34 -4.76 -10.93 -4.31
N ARG A 35 -4.11 -10.84 -3.14
CA ARG A 35 -4.72 -11.15 -1.84
C ARG A 35 -5.32 -9.95 -1.14
N SER A 36 -5.07 -8.72 -1.60
CA SER A 36 -5.76 -7.53 -1.09
C SER A 36 -7.22 -7.55 -1.55
N LYS A 37 -8.03 -8.38 -0.88
CA LYS A 37 -9.48 -8.53 -1.01
C LYS A 37 -10.20 -7.26 -0.50
N TYR A 38 -9.83 -6.08 -1.01
CA TYR A 38 -10.65 -4.91 -0.75
C TYR A 38 -11.95 -5.09 -1.54
N ASN A 39 -12.92 -5.74 -0.90
CA ASN A 39 -14.29 -5.78 -1.40
C ASN A 39 -14.88 -4.39 -1.16
N PRO A 40 -15.18 -3.61 -2.21
CA PRO A 40 -15.82 -2.33 -2.03
C PRO A 40 -17.21 -2.57 -1.43
N VAL A 41 -17.40 -2.14 -0.18
CA VAL A 41 -18.73 -2.14 0.45
C VAL A 41 -19.53 -1.02 -0.20
N ARG A 42 -20.15 -1.31 -1.34
CA ARG A 42 -21.14 -0.42 -1.95
C ARG A 42 -22.40 -0.52 -1.09
N LYS A 43 -22.77 0.57 -0.42
CA LYS A 43 -24.10 0.68 0.19
C LYS A 43 -25.09 0.82 -0.95
N GLU A 44 -25.92 -0.20 -1.17
CA GLU A 44 -27.07 -0.06 -2.05
C GLU A 44 -28.02 0.97 -1.43
N SER A 45 -28.31 2.02 -2.19
CA SER A 45 -29.31 3.03 -1.83
C SER A 45 -30.70 2.40 -1.96
N LYS A 46 -31.38 2.24 -0.83
CA LYS A 46 -32.78 1.80 -0.73
C LYS A 46 -33.73 2.95 -1.10
#